data_AF-A0A7V9K8L2-F1
#
_entry.id   AF-A0A7V9K8L2-F1
#
_cell.length_a   1.000
_cell.length_b   1.000
_cell.length_c   1.000
_cell.angle_alpha   90.00
_cell.angle_beta   90.00
_cell.angle_gamma   90.00
#
_symmetry.space_group_name_H-M   'P 1'
#
loop_
_entity.id
_entity.type
_entity.pdbx_description
1 polymer ?
#
loop_
_entity_poly.entity_id
_entity_poly.type
_entity_poly.pdbx_seq_one_letter_code
_entity_poly.pdbx_strand_id
1 'polypeptide(L)'
;MPVRNPEPLRTLALLLSLIPHRPHEFLDRAAGYADLGLERLSGTLPTDETMTWEEALRDLDGPHGRVMKILEEPALREIEERTRRLLEGIRAEDAFSRRWAADSIFARLNYVACRLLEPDVVFETGVAYGVSSAFTLRALEENGRGTLYSVDLPPLRRQYERYWGVAVPEGLRDRWRLHRGSSGRTLPDLLRRTGPVDLFVHDSLHTLRNMRREFDTVWPHLRPGGILLADDVERNCAFADLRQRSPALWRVVRDREKAPLHGKAAPVVFGIAVK
;
A
#
# COMPACT_ATOMS: atom_id res chain seq x y z
N MET A 1 9.42 -17.39 -34.76
CA MET A 1 8.51 -18.18 -33.89
C MET A 1 8.10 -17.31 -32.72
N PRO A 2 6.81 -17.10 -32.44
CA PRO A 2 6.43 -16.31 -31.28
C PRO A 2 6.65 -17.16 -30.04
N VAL A 3 7.55 -16.72 -29.15
CA VAL A 3 7.67 -17.26 -27.81
C VAL A 3 6.34 -16.94 -27.10
N ARG A 4 5.42 -17.91 -27.09
CA ARG A 4 4.22 -17.84 -26.24
C ARG A 4 4.71 -17.74 -24.81
N ASN A 5 4.62 -16.55 -24.24
CA ASN A 5 4.95 -16.32 -22.84
C ASN A 5 4.10 -17.29 -21.97
N PRO A 6 4.71 -18.26 -21.24
CA PRO A 6 3.96 -19.27 -20.48
C PRO A 6 3.28 -18.73 -19.22
N GLU A 7 3.48 -17.46 -18.90
CA GLU A 7 2.93 -16.73 -17.75
C GLU A 7 1.41 -16.93 -17.51
N PRO A 8 0.52 -16.82 -18.53
CA PRO A 8 -0.92 -16.95 -18.31
C PRO A 8 -1.31 -18.38 -17.90
N LEU A 9 -0.68 -19.40 -18.51
CA LEU A 9 -0.93 -20.80 -18.19
C LEU A 9 -0.41 -21.17 -16.79
N ARG A 10 0.74 -20.63 -16.40
CA ARG A 10 1.29 -20.81 -15.04
C ARG A 10 0.41 -20.15 -13.98
N THR A 11 -0.03 -18.93 -14.23
CA THR A 11 -0.95 -18.21 -13.34
C THR A 11 -2.27 -18.96 -13.18
N LEU A 12 -2.84 -19.46 -14.28
CA LEU A 12 -4.06 -20.26 -14.26
C LEU A 12 -3.88 -21.56 -13.48
N ALA A 13 -2.78 -22.29 -13.69
CA ALA A 13 -2.49 -23.52 -12.94
C ALA A 13 -2.36 -23.26 -11.43
N LEU A 14 -1.65 -22.20 -11.04
CA LEU A 14 -1.54 -21.78 -9.63
C LEU A 14 -2.90 -21.40 -9.05
N LEU A 15 -3.71 -20.64 -9.80
CA LEU A 15 -5.05 -20.26 -9.37
C LEU A 15 -5.94 -21.50 -9.16
N LEU A 16 -5.99 -22.43 -10.12
CA LEU A 16 -6.78 -23.66 -10.01
C LEU A 16 -6.31 -24.56 -8.87
N SER A 17 -5.01 -24.58 -8.55
CA SER A 17 -4.48 -25.37 -7.42
C SER A 17 -4.98 -24.90 -6.05
N LEU A 18 -5.53 -23.69 -5.95
CA LEU A 18 -6.15 -23.17 -4.74
C LEU A 18 -7.53 -23.79 -4.47
N ILE A 19 -8.25 -24.27 -5.49
CA ILE A 19 -9.63 -24.78 -5.34
C ILE A 19 -9.75 -25.82 -4.21
N PRO A 20 -8.94 -26.89 -4.16
CA PRO A 20 -9.08 -27.91 -3.12
C PRO A 20 -8.68 -27.47 -1.70
N HIS A 21 -7.81 -26.45 -1.56
CA HIS A 21 -7.21 -26.12 -0.26
C HIS A 21 -7.63 -24.75 0.29
N ARG A 22 -7.99 -23.81 -0.59
CA ARG A 22 -8.34 -22.41 -0.30
C ARG A 22 -9.39 -21.90 -1.29
N PRO A 23 -10.61 -22.48 -1.33
CA PRO A 23 -11.64 -22.12 -2.31
C PRO A 23 -12.05 -20.64 -2.22
N HIS A 24 -12.09 -20.08 -1.02
CA HIS A 24 -12.37 -18.65 -0.83
C HIS A 24 -11.29 -17.74 -1.42
N GLU A 25 -10.01 -18.13 -1.35
CA GLU A 25 -8.91 -17.38 -1.97
C GLU A 25 -8.99 -17.46 -3.50
N PHE A 26 -9.32 -18.65 -4.04
CA PHE A 26 -9.59 -18.81 -5.47
C PHE A 26 -10.67 -17.84 -5.95
N LEU A 27 -11.82 -17.80 -5.26
CA LEU A 27 -12.94 -16.93 -5.64
C LEU A 27 -12.57 -15.45 -5.63
N ASP A 28 -11.84 -14.99 -4.60
CA ASP A 28 -11.39 -13.59 -4.56
C ASP A 28 -10.46 -13.23 -5.70
N ARG A 29 -9.48 -14.10 -5.96
CA ARG A 29 -8.51 -13.85 -7.04
C ARG A 29 -9.20 -13.88 -8.39
N ALA A 30 -10.11 -14.82 -8.62
CA ALA A 30 -10.90 -14.88 -9.84
C ALA A 30 -11.76 -13.63 -10.03
N ALA A 31 -12.42 -13.14 -8.98
CA ALA A 31 -13.18 -11.89 -9.01
C ALA A 31 -12.28 -10.68 -9.32
N GLY A 32 -11.12 -10.57 -8.66
CA GLY A 32 -10.16 -9.50 -8.93
C GLY A 32 -9.60 -9.53 -10.35
N TYR A 33 -9.31 -10.71 -10.91
CA TYR A 33 -8.90 -10.85 -12.31
C TYR A 33 -10.02 -10.48 -13.29
N ALA A 34 -11.28 -10.81 -12.96
CA ALA A 34 -12.43 -10.42 -13.77
C ALA A 34 -12.61 -8.89 -13.75
N ASP A 35 -12.53 -8.25 -12.59
CA ASP A 35 -12.61 -6.79 -12.45
C ASP A 35 -11.48 -6.10 -13.26
N LEU A 36 -10.23 -6.58 -13.16
CA LEU A 36 -9.11 -6.11 -13.98
C LEU A 36 -9.36 -6.26 -15.49
N GLY A 37 -10.02 -7.34 -15.90
CA GLY A 37 -10.40 -7.60 -17.29
C GLY A 37 -11.46 -6.63 -17.79
N LEU A 38 -12.48 -6.37 -16.99
CA LEU A 38 -13.58 -5.44 -17.31
C LEU A 38 -13.07 -4.00 -17.42
N GLU A 39 -12.21 -3.56 -16.51
CA GLU A 39 -11.72 -2.17 -16.50
C GLU A 39 -10.83 -1.83 -17.70
N ARG A 40 -10.14 -2.82 -18.28
CA ARG A 40 -9.40 -2.62 -19.54
C ARG A 40 -10.31 -2.25 -20.72
N LEU A 41 -11.61 -2.56 -20.65
CA LEU A 41 -12.56 -2.31 -21.72
C LEU A 41 -13.30 -0.98 -21.56
N SER A 42 -13.35 -0.39 -20.37
CA SER A 42 -14.24 0.75 -20.09
C SER A 42 -13.79 1.68 -18.95
N GLY A 43 -12.51 1.65 -18.56
CA GLY A 43 -11.99 2.47 -17.46
C GLY A 43 -12.02 3.97 -17.77
N THR A 44 -12.58 4.76 -16.87
CA THR A 44 -12.43 6.22 -16.86
C THR A 44 -11.22 6.58 -16.02
N LEU A 45 -10.25 7.27 -16.63
CA LEU A 45 -9.10 7.82 -15.90
C LEU A 45 -9.49 9.16 -15.27
N PRO A 46 -9.09 9.41 -14.02
CA PRO A 46 -9.32 10.70 -13.37
C PRO A 46 -8.53 11.81 -14.08
N THR A 47 -9.09 13.02 -14.07
CA THR A 47 -8.47 14.25 -14.60
C THR A 47 -8.21 15.26 -13.49
N ASP A 48 -8.01 14.78 -12.27
CA ASP A 48 -7.82 15.65 -11.10
C ASP A 48 -6.52 16.45 -11.21
N GLU A 49 -6.54 17.66 -10.64
CA GLU A 49 -5.34 18.48 -10.49
C GLU A 49 -4.33 17.77 -9.58
N THR A 50 -3.08 17.72 -10.04
CA THR A 50 -1.99 17.04 -9.33
C THR A 50 -0.96 18.04 -8.84
N MET A 51 -0.33 17.73 -7.71
CA MET A 51 0.76 18.52 -7.13
C MET A 51 2.05 17.71 -6.98
N THR A 52 3.16 18.38 -6.70
CA THR A 52 4.44 17.72 -6.43
C THR A 52 4.52 17.16 -5.02
N TRP A 53 5.50 16.30 -4.78
CA TRP A 53 5.83 15.79 -3.45
C TRP A 53 6.15 16.93 -2.48
N GLU A 54 6.95 17.90 -2.88
CA GLU A 54 7.32 19.03 -2.03
C GLU A 54 6.12 19.96 -1.71
N GLU A 55 5.13 20.04 -2.60
CA GLU A 55 3.85 20.72 -2.32
C GLU A 55 3.02 19.98 -1.28
N ALA A 56 2.85 18.66 -1.47
CA ALA A 56 2.08 17.83 -0.55
C ALA A 56 2.70 17.80 0.86
N LEU A 57 4.03 17.78 0.96
CA LEU A 57 4.73 17.86 2.23
C LEU A 57 4.45 19.17 2.96
N ARG A 58 4.38 20.30 2.26
CA ARG A 58 4.03 21.60 2.87
C ARG A 58 2.60 21.62 3.40
N ASP A 59 1.67 21.02 2.66
CA ASP A 59 0.27 20.89 3.10
C ASP A 59 0.15 19.99 4.36
N LEU A 60 0.99 18.97 4.49
CA LEU A 60 1.03 18.08 5.65
C LEU A 60 1.78 18.66 6.86
N ASP A 61 2.77 19.53 6.65
CA ASP A 61 3.65 20.03 7.72
C ASP A 61 2.91 20.90 8.76
N GLY A 62 1.80 21.49 8.34
CA GLY A 62 1.02 22.41 9.16
C GLY A 62 1.89 23.55 9.72
N PRO A 63 1.48 24.16 10.85
CA PRO A 63 2.19 25.32 11.41
C PRO A 63 3.49 24.98 12.16
N HIS A 64 3.78 23.70 12.40
CA HIS A 64 4.85 23.29 13.33
C HIS A 64 6.16 22.87 12.66
N GLY A 65 6.21 22.72 11.34
CA GLY A 65 7.48 22.51 10.63
C GLY A 65 8.22 21.22 11.02
N ARG A 66 7.48 20.13 11.27
CA ARG A 66 8.01 18.83 11.70
C ARG A 66 8.45 17.94 10.54
N VAL A 67 7.86 18.07 9.35
CA VAL A 67 8.08 17.17 8.20
C VAL A 67 9.55 17.11 7.81
N MET A 68 10.24 18.25 7.70
CA MET A 68 11.65 18.28 7.31
C MET A 68 12.53 17.57 8.35
N LYS A 69 12.24 17.76 9.64
CA LYS A 69 12.95 17.06 10.72
C LYS A 69 12.74 15.56 10.64
N ILE A 70 11.51 15.12 10.36
CA ILE A 70 11.17 13.71 10.20
C ILE A 70 11.89 13.09 9.00
N LEU A 71 11.96 13.79 7.86
CA LEU A 71 12.66 13.32 6.67
C LEU A 71 14.18 13.23 6.86
N GLU A 72 14.72 13.95 7.83
CA GLU A 72 16.14 13.92 8.20
C GLU A 72 16.46 12.87 9.28
N GLU A 73 15.46 12.18 9.85
CA GLU A 73 15.65 11.18 10.90
C GLU A 73 16.59 10.05 10.42
N PRO A 74 17.61 9.67 11.23
CA PRO A 74 18.48 8.54 10.92
C PRO A 74 17.70 7.24 10.69
N ALA A 75 16.62 7.05 11.45
CA ALA A 75 15.74 5.89 11.36
C ALA A 75 15.14 5.68 9.97
N LEU A 76 14.76 6.77 9.27
CA LEU A 76 14.26 6.72 7.90
C LEU A 76 15.38 6.30 6.92
N ARG A 77 16.58 6.87 7.08
CA ARG A 77 17.73 6.54 6.22
C ARG A 77 18.14 5.07 6.36
N GLU A 78 18.16 4.57 7.60
CA GLU A 78 18.49 3.18 7.90
C GLU A 78 17.50 2.19 7.25
N ILE A 79 16.19 2.46 7.36
CA ILE A 79 15.19 1.56 6.77
C ILE A 79 15.20 1.63 5.24
N GLU A 80 15.50 2.79 4.64
CA GLU A 80 15.72 2.93 3.20
C GLU A 80 16.91 2.10 2.71
N GLU A 81 18.06 2.24 3.33
CA GLU A 81 19.28 1.51 2.95
C GLU A 81 19.14 0.00 3.15
N ARG A 82 18.49 -0.42 4.25
CA ARG A 82 18.17 -1.83 4.50
C ARG A 82 17.26 -2.37 3.41
N THR A 83 16.19 -1.64 3.07
CA THR A 83 15.23 -2.04 2.03
C THR A 83 15.90 -2.11 0.67
N ARG A 84 16.74 -1.14 0.31
CA ARG A 84 17.48 -1.11 -0.95
C ARG A 84 18.36 -2.35 -1.13
N ARG A 85 19.16 -2.67 -0.11
CA ARG A 85 20.01 -3.89 -0.09
C ARG A 85 19.20 -5.18 -0.23
N LEU A 86 18.08 -5.26 0.50
CA LEU A 86 17.19 -6.43 0.42
C LEU A 86 16.61 -6.61 -1.00
N LEU A 87 16.07 -5.55 -1.58
CA LEU A 87 15.45 -5.60 -2.91
C LEU A 87 16.49 -5.87 -4.02
N GLU A 88 17.72 -5.41 -3.86
CA GLU A 88 18.84 -5.79 -4.72
C GLU A 88 19.15 -7.29 -4.63
N GLY A 89 19.21 -7.85 -3.43
CA GLY A 89 19.39 -9.29 -3.21
C GLY A 89 18.27 -10.13 -3.84
N ILE A 90 17.01 -9.75 -3.61
CA ILE A 90 15.85 -10.44 -4.21
C ILE A 90 15.92 -10.42 -5.74
N ARG A 91 16.35 -9.31 -6.35
CA ARG A 91 16.47 -9.19 -7.80
C ARG A 91 17.56 -10.06 -8.41
N ALA A 92 18.65 -10.27 -7.69
CA ALA A 92 19.71 -11.18 -8.13
C ALA A 92 19.20 -12.63 -8.21
N GLU A 93 18.25 -13.00 -7.34
CA GLU A 93 17.68 -14.36 -7.27
C GLU A 93 16.39 -14.55 -8.09
N ASP A 94 15.58 -13.51 -8.27
CA ASP A 94 14.28 -13.55 -8.94
C ASP A 94 14.00 -12.25 -9.73
N ALA A 95 14.39 -12.25 -11.02
CA ALA A 95 14.25 -11.10 -11.91
C ALA A 95 12.79 -10.66 -12.17
N PHE A 96 11.79 -11.48 -11.82
CA PHE A 96 10.36 -11.24 -12.10
C PHE A 96 9.68 -10.28 -11.09
N SER A 97 10.43 -9.87 -10.07
CA SER A 97 9.97 -9.29 -8.81
C SER A 97 9.62 -7.78 -8.81
N ARG A 98 9.75 -7.05 -9.91
CA ARG A 98 9.71 -5.56 -9.88
C ARG A 98 8.38 -4.93 -9.44
N ARG A 99 7.26 -5.63 -9.63
CA ARG A 99 5.89 -5.09 -9.47
C ARG A 99 5.36 -5.09 -8.03
N TRP A 100 6.14 -5.56 -7.07
CA TRP A 100 5.65 -5.94 -5.73
C TRP A 100 6.26 -5.13 -4.58
N ALA A 101 6.99 -4.07 -4.91
CA ALA A 101 7.57 -3.15 -3.92
C ALA A 101 7.02 -1.75 -4.17
N ALA A 102 6.51 -1.14 -3.10
CA ALA A 102 6.13 0.27 -3.07
C ALA A 102 7.30 1.15 -3.54
N ASP A 103 6.96 2.27 -4.17
CA ASP A 103 7.96 3.26 -4.57
C ASP A 103 8.53 4.02 -3.37
N SER A 104 9.69 4.64 -3.58
CA SER A 104 10.42 5.35 -2.53
C SER A 104 9.66 6.54 -1.93
N ILE A 105 8.85 7.25 -2.73
CA ILE A 105 8.15 8.45 -2.28
C ILE A 105 6.92 8.06 -1.47
N PHE A 106 6.14 7.07 -1.93
CA PHE A 106 5.03 6.52 -1.17
C PHE A 106 5.50 5.87 0.13
N ALA A 107 6.60 5.11 0.12
CA ALA A 107 7.18 4.56 1.35
C ALA A 107 7.58 5.65 2.36
N ARG A 108 8.19 6.76 1.90
CA ARG A 108 8.49 7.94 2.74
C ARG A 108 7.23 8.59 3.28
N LEU A 109 6.18 8.70 2.47
CA LEU A 109 4.90 9.26 2.91
C LEU A 109 4.29 8.44 4.05
N ASN A 110 4.32 7.11 3.96
CA ASN A 110 3.88 6.21 5.03
C ASN A 110 4.61 6.50 6.35
N TYR A 111 5.95 6.63 6.29
CA TYR A 111 6.76 7.00 7.45
C TYR A 111 6.39 8.38 8.01
N VAL A 112 6.34 9.41 7.15
CA VAL A 112 6.05 10.79 7.55
C VAL A 112 4.64 10.92 8.15
N ALA A 113 3.62 10.38 7.50
CA ALA A 113 2.25 10.41 8.00
C ALA A 113 2.14 9.73 9.37
N CYS A 114 2.78 8.57 9.54
CA CYS A 114 2.82 7.86 10.81
C CYS A 114 3.58 8.65 11.90
N ARG A 115 4.70 9.29 11.59
CA ARG A 115 5.46 10.13 12.54
C ARG A 115 4.72 11.41 12.93
N LEU A 116 3.93 11.99 12.03
CA LEU A 116 3.12 13.17 12.31
C LEU A 116 1.89 12.84 13.16
N LEU A 117 1.22 11.73 12.85
CA LEU A 117 -0.02 11.32 13.53
C LEU A 117 0.21 10.68 14.90
N GLU A 118 1.39 10.08 15.12
CA GLU A 118 1.69 9.25 16.29
C GLU A 118 0.57 8.22 16.59
N PRO A 119 0.16 7.41 15.58
CA PRO A 119 -1.08 6.65 15.62
C PRO A 119 -1.03 5.47 16.60
N ASP A 120 -2.20 5.08 17.11
CA ASP A 120 -2.40 3.84 17.85
C ASP A 120 -2.79 2.68 16.93
N VAL A 121 -3.62 2.97 15.91
CA VAL A 121 -4.19 1.97 15.00
C VAL A 121 -3.92 2.39 13.56
N VAL A 122 -3.04 1.64 12.90
CA VAL A 122 -2.78 1.76 11.46
C VAL A 122 -3.32 0.53 10.75
N PHE A 123 -4.05 0.74 9.65
CA PHE A 123 -4.47 -0.32 8.75
C PHE A 123 -3.80 -0.18 7.39
N GLU A 124 -3.42 -1.31 6.81
CA GLU A 124 -2.87 -1.38 5.46
C GLU A 124 -3.54 -2.52 4.68
N THR A 125 -3.76 -2.31 3.40
CA THR A 125 -4.13 -3.39 2.46
C THR A 125 -3.09 -3.50 1.37
N GLY A 126 -2.65 -4.74 1.10
CA GLY A 126 -1.57 -5.01 0.17
C GLY A 126 -0.21 -4.90 0.85
N VAL A 127 0.46 -6.04 1.00
CA VAL A 127 1.77 -6.13 1.69
C VAL A 127 2.83 -6.50 0.70
N ALA A 128 2.62 -7.58 -0.06
CA ALA A 128 3.62 -8.09 -1.00
C ALA A 128 4.99 -8.29 -0.31
N TYR A 129 6.03 -7.51 -0.62
CA TYR A 129 7.30 -7.58 0.12
C TYR A 129 7.30 -6.87 1.47
N GLY A 130 6.32 -6.01 1.74
CA GLY A 130 6.17 -5.28 3.00
C GLY A 130 7.03 -4.03 3.08
N VAL A 131 7.28 -3.35 1.95
CA VAL A 131 8.06 -2.10 1.94
C VAL A 131 7.31 -1.00 2.69
N SER A 132 6.06 -0.72 2.31
CA SER A 132 5.17 0.19 3.03
C SER A 132 5.00 -0.23 4.50
N SER A 133 4.81 -1.53 4.76
CA SER A 133 4.70 -2.07 6.13
C SER A 133 5.96 -1.79 6.95
N ALA A 134 7.16 -1.98 6.37
CA ALA A 134 8.43 -1.77 7.06
C ALA A 134 8.66 -0.30 7.44
N PHE A 135 8.30 0.64 6.55
CA PHE A 135 8.41 2.07 6.81
C PHE A 135 7.42 2.52 7.87
N THR A 136 6.17 2.07 7.78
CA THR A 136 5.14 2.32 8.79
C THR A 136 5.56 1.78 10.16
N LEU A 137 6.03 0.54 10.24
CA LEU A 137 6.47 -0.07 11.50
C LEU A 137 7.70 0.63 12.09
N ARG A 138 8.65 1.09 11.25
CA ARG A 138 9.80 1.88 11.73
C ARG A 138 9.33 3.19 12.34
N ALA A 139 8.36 3.87 11.70
CA ALA A 139 7.77 5.08 12.28
C ALA A 139 7.02 4.82 13.60
N LEU A 140 6.29 3.70 13.71
CA LEU A 140 5.63 3.29 14.97
C LEU A 140 6.65 3.00 16.09
N GLU A 141 7.78 2.38 15.75
CA GLU A 141 8.89 2.18 16.69
C GLU A 141 9.44 3.51 17.20
N GLU A 142 9.73 4.46 16.30
CA GLU A 142 10.20 5.81 16.68
C GLU A 142 9.16 6.60 17.48
N ASN A 143 7.87 6.38 17.21
CA ASN A 143 6.77 6.93 18.03
C ASN A 143 6.69 6.27 19.42
N GLY A 144 7.31 5.10 19.62
CA GLY A 144 7.18 4.26 20.80
C GLY A 144 5.82 3.55 20.94
N ARG A 145 4.85 3.81 20.05
CA ARG A 145 3.45 3.38 20.20
C ARG A 145 2.82 2.88 18.89
N GLY A 146 1.64 2.29 19.02
CA GLY A 146 0.77 1.88 17.93
C GLY A 146 1.04 0.49 17.36
N THR A 147 0.10 0.02 16.56
CA THR A 147 0.07 -1.30 15.93
C THR A 147 -0.36 -1.18 14.47
N LEU A 148 0.34 -1.88 13.59
CA LEU A 148 -0.03 -2.02 12.17
C LEU A 148 -0.81 -3.32 11.97
N TYR A 149 -2.02 -3.19 11.43
CA TYR A 149 -2.86 -4.28 10.94
C TYR A 149 -2.82 -4.32 9.41
N SER A 150 -2.11 -5.29 8.84
CA SER A 150 -2.04 -5.45 7.39
C SER A 150 -2.95 -6.58 6.92
N VAL A 151 -3.69 -6.35 5.86
CA VAL A 151 -4.50 -7.36 5.17
C VAL A 151 -3.94 -7.60 3.78
N ASP A 152 -3.62 -8.85 3.45
CA ASP A 152 -3.07 -9.15 2.12
C ASP A 152 -3.45 -10.55 1.63
N LEU A 153 -3.56 -10.66 0.31
CA LEU A 153 -3.47 -11.93 -0.40
C LEU A 153 -2.06 -12.01 -0.99
N PRO A 154 -1.18 -12.89 -0.47
CA PRO A 154 0.21 -12.91 -0.90
C PRO A 154 0.31 -13.10 -2.42
N PRO A 155 1.39 -12.65 -3.08
CA PRO A 155 1.54 -12.81 -4.51
C PRO A 155 1.31 -14.26 -4.95
N LEU A 156 0.51 -14.47 -6.01
CA LEU A 156 0.17 -15.80 -6.49
C LEU A 156 1.39 -16.44 -7.18
N ARG A 157 2.26 -17.06 -6.39
CA ARG A 157 3.46 -17.76 -6.86
C ARG A 157 3.86 -18.89 -5.92
N ARG A 158 4.75 -19.77 -6.39
CA ARG A 158 5.37 -20.78 -5.53
C ARG A 158 6.29 -20.10 -4.51
N GLN A 159 6.37 -20.66 -3.31
CA GLN A 159 7.22 -20.14 -2.22
C GLN A 159 6.96 -18.66 -1.90
N TYR A 160 5.70 -18.20 -2.01
CA TYR A 160 5.37 -16.81 -1.68
C TYR A 160 5.73 -16.49 -0.22
N GLU A 161 5.69 -17.47 0.68
CA GLU A 161 6.05 -17.35 2.09
C GLU A 161 7.47 -16.84 2.31
N ARG A 162 8.40 -17.16 1.40
CA ARG A 162 9.80 -16.71 1.49
C ARG A 162 9.92 -15.19 1.38
N TYR A 163 8.98 -14.55 0.73
CA TYR A 163 9.08 -13.14 0.36
C TYR A 163 7.94 -12.29 0.92
N TRP A 164 6.86 -12.91 1.38
CA TRP A 164 5.71 -12.18 1.89
C TRP A 164 6.09 -11.44 3.18
N GLY A 165 6.09 -10.10 3.13
CA GLY A 165 6.52 -9.28 4.27
C GLY A 165 8.02 -9.31 4.57
N VAL A 166 8.86 -9.79 3.64
CA VAL A 166 10.31 -9.97 3.87
C VAL A 166 11.06 -8.67 4.18
N ALA A 167 10.54 -7.52 3.75
CA ALA A 167 11.11 -6.21 4.05
C ALA A 167 10.95 -5.82 5.53
N VAL A 168 9.98 -6.38 6.25
CA VAL A 168 9.77 -6.10 7.68
C VAL A 168 10.89 -6.72 8.52
N PRO A 169 11.73 -5.92 9.20
CA PRO A 169 12.73 -6.43 10.14
C PRO A 169 12.10 -7.22 11.28
N GLU A 170 12.81 -8.25 11.76
CA GLU A 170 12.32 -9.11 12.85
C GLU A 170 11.98 -8.30 14.11
N GLY A 171 12.83 -7.35 14.49
CA GLY A 171 12.60 -6.48 15.67
C GLY A 171 11.36 -5.58 15.59
N LEU A 172 10.76 -5.41 14.40
CA LEU A 172 9.55 -4.61 14.22
C LEU A 172 8.26 -5.44 14.27
N ARG A 173 8.35 -6.78 14.26
CA ARG A 173 7.20 -7.67 14.08
C ARG A 173 6.25 -7.70 15.28
N ASP A 174 6.73 -7.33 16.48
CA ASP A 174 5.90 -7.27 17.69
C ASP A 174 4.74 -6.27 17.55
N ARG A 175 4.92 -5.22 16.74
CA ARG A 175 3.92 -4.18 16.43
C ARG A 175 3.07 -4.52 15.19
N TRP A 176 3.27 -5.69 14.59
CA TRP A 176 2.64 -6.05 13.32
C TRP A 176 1.63 -7.19 13.48
N ARG A 177 0.47 -7.03 12.84
CA ARG A 177 -0.59 -8.05 12.76
C ARG A 177 -0.94 -8.27 11.29
N LEU A 178 -0.40 -9.34 10.70
CA LEU A 178 -0.63 -9.70 9.30
C LEU A 178 -1.79 -10.69 9.19
N HIS A 179 -2.82 -10.30 8.44
CA HIS A 179 -4.01 -11.11 8.19
C HIS A 179 -4.09 -11.53 6.73
N ARG A 180 -4.10 -12.84 6.48
CA ARG A 180 -4.27 -13.38 5.13
C ARG A 180 -5.73 -13.30 4.70
N GLY A 181 -6.00 -12.63 3.59
CA GLY A 181 -7.33 -12.60 2.97
C GLY A 181 -7.48 -11.40 2.05
N SER A 182 -8.56 -11.37 1.25
CA SER A 182 -8.92 -10.12 0.58
C SER A 182 -9.36 -9.08 1.61
N SER A 183 -9.08 -7.82 1.31
CA SER A 183 -9.59 -6.68 2.06
C SER A 183 -11.11 -6.72 2.18
N GLY A 184 -11.81 -7.04 1.09
CA GLY A 184 -13.27 -7.10 1.07
C GLY A 184 -13.90 -8.09 2.05
N ARG A 185 -13.18 -9.14 2.47
CA ARG A 185 -13.66 -10.06 3.52
C ARG A 185 -13.10 -9.77 4.89
N THR A 186 -11.83 -9.40 4.95
CA THR A 186 -11.08 -9.36 6.21
C THR A 186 -11.23 -8.01 6.90
N LEU A 187 -11.23 -6.92 6.12
CA LEU A 187 -11.22 -5.56 6.63
C LEU A 187 -12.47 -5.20 7.45
N PRO A 188 -13.71 -5.53 7.02
CA PRO A 188 -14.91 -5.20 7.81
C PRO A 188 -14.89 -5.80 9.21
N ASP A 189 -14.45 -7.06 9.34
CA ASP A 189 -14.44 -7.78 10.61
C ASP A 189 -13.35 -7.28 11.55
N LEU A 190 -12.17 -6.95 11.00
CA LEU A 190 -11.08 -6.37 11.79
C LEU A 190 -11.43 -4.98 12.30
N LEU A 191 -11.96 -4.11 11.45
CA LEU A 191 -12.34 -2.74 11.84
C LEU A 191 -13.38 -2.70 12.97
N ARG A 192 -14.32 -3.66 13.00
CA ARG A 192 -15.30 -3.77 14.10
C ARG A 192 -14.68 -4.21 15.43
N ARG A 193 -13.51 -4.86 15.40
CA ARG A 193 -12.81 -5.38 16.59
C ARG A 193 -11.71 -4.45 17.07
N THR A 194 -11.30 -3.49 16.26
CA THR A 194 -10.28 -2.49 16.58
C THR A 194 -10.92 -1.16 16.99
N GLY A 195 -10.13 -0.29 17.62
CA GLY A 195 -10.53 1.10 17.87
C GLY A 195 -10.61 1.95 16.58
N PRO A 196 -10.88 3.26 16.73
CA PRO A 196 -10.83 4.20 15.61
C PRO A 196 -9.51 4.11 14.86
N VAL A 197 -9.57 4.17 13.52
CA VAL A 197 -8.38 4.11 12.67
C VAL A 197 -7.77 5.51 12.58
N ASP A 198 -6.47 5.60 12.85
CA ASP A 198 -5.71 6.84 12.74
C ASP A 198 -5.15 7.03 11.33
N LEU A 199 -4.64 5.95 10.73
CA LEU A 199 -4.01 5.93 9.42
C LEU A 199 -4.45 4.69 8.64
N PHE A 200 -4.91 4.88 7.41
CA PHE A 200 -5.20 3.81 6.46
C PHE A 200 -4.31 3.93 5.22
N VAL A 201 -3.77 2.82 4.75
CA VAL A 201 -2.88 2.73 3.60
C VAL A 201 -3.44 1.73 2.58
N HIS A 202 -3.76 2.19 1.38
CA HIS A 202 -4.13 1.36 0.26
C HIS A 202 -2.96 1.14 -0.70
N ASP A 203 -2.52 -0.10 -0.85
CA ASP A 203 -1.50 -0.55 -1.80
C ASP A 203 -1.83 -1.99 -2.31
N SER A 204 -3.13 -2.26 -2.50
CA SER A 204 -3.66 -3.60 -2.82
C SER A 204 -4.04 -3.75 -4.30
N LEU A 205 -5.24 -4.23 -4.59
CA LEU A 205 -5.75 -4.32 -5.95
C LEU A 205 -6.34 -2.96 -6.37
N HIS A 206 -5.69 -2.27 -7.30
CA HIS A 206 -6.11 -0.95 -7.81
C HIS A 206 -7.26 -1.01 -8.84
N THR A 207 -8.16 -1.99 -8.72
CA THR A 207 -9.44 -1.97 -9.44
C THR A 207 -10.38 -0.98 -8.77
N LEU A 208 -11.15 -0.24 -9.56
CA LEU A 208 -12.18 0.70 -9.11
C LEU A 208 -13.08 0.10 -8.04
N ARG A 209 -13.53 -1.15 -8.26
CA ARG A 209 -14.42 -1.85 -7.33
C ARG A 209 -13.76 -2.14 -5.98
N ASN A 210 -12.50 -2.57 -5.99
CA ASN A 210 -11.77 -2.87 -4.75
C ASN A 210 -11.45 -1.59 -3.97
N MET A 211 -10.89 -0.58 -4.63
CA MET A 211 -10.57 0.71 -4.01
C MET A 211 -11.82 1.36 -3.40
N ARG A 212 -12.92 1.47 -4.15
CA ARG A 212 -14.20 1.98 -3.62
C ARG A 212 -14.65 1.21 -2.39
N ARG A 213 -14.66 -0.13 -2.46
CA ARG A 213 -15.07 -0.99 -1.34
C ARG A 213 -14.23 -0.72 -0.10
N GLU A 214 -12.91 -0.69 -0.23
CA GLU A 214 -12.01 -0.44 0.90
C GLU A 214 -12.23 0.94 1.49
N PHE A 215 -12.31 1.97 0.64
CA PHE A 215 -12.54 3.33 1.07
C PHE A 215 -13.90 3.48 1.75
N ASP A 216 -14.98 2.92 1.19
CA ASP A 216 -16.33 2.90 1.78
C ASP A 216 -16.33 2.20 3.15
N THR A 217 -15.57 1.12 3.28
CA THR A 217 -15.49 0.32 4.51
C THR A 217 -14.71 1.06 5.61
N VAL A 218 -13.59 1.70 5.27
CA VAL A 218 -12.66 2.29 6.23
C VAL A 218 -13.08 3.68 6.66
N TRP A 219 -13.60 4.50 5.76
CA TRP A 219 -13.86 5.92 6.05
C TRP A 219 -14.77 6.16 7.26
N PRO A 220 -15.84 5.39 7.52
CA PRO A 220 -16.62 5.52 8.74
C PRO A 220 -15.81 5.27 10.02
N HIS A 221 -14.77 4.41 9.96
CA HIS A 221 -13.92 4.02 11.07
C HIS A 221 -12.70 4.92 11.27
N LEU A 222 -12.32 5.74 10.28
CA LEU A 222 -11.31 6.78 10.45
C LEU A 222 -11.79 7.79 11.51
N ARG A 223 -10.93 8.13 12.47
CA ARG A 223 -11.22 9.22 13.40
C ARG A 223 -11.19 10.59 12.69
N PRO A 224 -11.81 11.64 13.23
CA PRO A 224 -11.53 13.00 12.79
C PRO A 224 -10.03 13.31 12.85
N GLY A 225 -9.50 13.91 11.79
CA GLY A 225 -8.06 14.13 11.56
C GLY A 225 -7.26 12.88 11.19
N GLY A 226 -7.93 11.74 10.99
CA GLY A 226 -7.29 10.52 10.49
C GLY A 226 -6.96 10.62 8.99
N ILE A 227 -5.92 9.92 8.56
CA ILE A 227 -5.39 10.02 7.19
C ILE A 227 -5.66 8.73 6.42
N LEU A 228 -6.08 8.88 5.17
CA LEU A 228 -6.14 7.84 4.16
C LEU A 228 -5.08 8.14 3.08
N LEU A 229 -4.15 7.21 2.91
CA LEU A 229 -3.16 7.18 1.84
C LEU A 229 -3.56 6.11 0.83
N ALA A 230 -3.44 6.41 -0.46
CA ALA A 230 -3.72 5.43 -1.50
C ALA A 230 -2.70 5.52 -2.61
N ASP A 231 -2.09 4.40 -2.97
CA ASP A 231 -1.20 4.31 -4.12
C ASP A 231 -1.98 4.16 -5.44
N ASP A 232 -1.34 4.49 -6.55
CA ASP A 232 -1.81 4.19 -7.92
C ASP A 232 -3.20 4.80 -8.23
N VAL A 233 -3.48 6.00 -7.67
CA VAL A 233 -4.81 6.65 -7.73
C VAL A 233 -5.18 7.19 -9.11
N GLU A 234 -4.24 7.27 -10.05
CA GLU A 234 -4.49 7.61 -11.45
C GLU A 234 -5.15 6.49 -12.24
N ARG A 235 -5.23 5.27 -11.69
CA ARG A 235 -5.72 4.10 -12.44
C ARG A 235 -7.23 4.07 -12.60
N ASN A 236 -7.96 4.75 -11.72
CA ASN A 236 -9.43 4.85 -11.77
C ASN A 236 -9.92 6.01 -10.87
N CYS A 237 -11.23 6.28 -10.88
CA CYS A 237 -11.82 7.40 -10.14
C CYS A 237 -12.18 7.13 -8.66
N ALA A 238 -11.86 5.97 -8.07
CA ALA A 238 -12.24 5.63 -6.70
C ALA A 238 -11.74 6.66 -5.67
N PHE A 239 -10.52 7.15 -5.83
CA PHE A 239 -9.96 8.14 -4.93
C PHE A 239 -10.61 9.52 -5.10
N ALA A 240 -11.01 9.88 -6.32
CA ALA A 240 -11.76 11.11 -6.60
C ALA A 240 -13.14 11.11 -5.92
N ASP A 241 -13.80 9.95 -5.86
CA ASP A 241 -15.11 9.80 -5.19
C ASP A 241 -15.06 10.14 -3.70
N LEU A 242 -13.88 10.04 -3.05
CA LEU A 242 -13.71 10.45 -1.64
C LEU A 242 -14.06 11.92 -1.39
N ARG A 243 -13.96 12.79 -2.41
CA ARG A 243 -14.34 14.21 -2.30
C ARG A 243 -15.80 14.40 -1.89
N GLN A 244 -16.68 13.45 -2.24
CA GLN A 244 -18.09 13.46 -1.86
C GLN A 244 -18.30 13.29 -0.35
N ARG A 245 -17.26 12.86 0.37
CA ARG A 245 -17.26 12.69 1.84
C ARG A 245 -16.71 13.89 2.58
N SER A 246 -16.47 15.00 1.87
CA SER A 246 -16.00 16.28 2.41
C SER A 246 -14.74 16.17 3.28
N PRO A 247 -13.65 15.57 2.77
CA PRO A 247 -12.39 15.51 3.50
C PRO A 247 -11.86 16.92 3.83
N ALA A 248 -11.25 17.09 5.01
CA ALA A 248 -10.58 18.33 5.41
C ALA A 248 -9.39 18.68 4.49
N LEU A 249 -8.71 17.65 3.96
CA LEU A 249 -7.67 17.77 2.94
C LEU A 249 -7.84 16.65 1.92
N TRP A 250 -7.69 16.97 0.64
CA TRP A 250 -7.66 15.98 -0.43
C TRP A 250 -6.67 16.43 -1.50
N ARG A 251 -5.68 15.59 -1.79
CA ARG A 251 -4.60 15.86 -2.74
C ARG A 251 -4.26 14.61 -3.55
N VAL A 252 -3.95 14.83 -4.83
CA VAL A 252 -3.29 13.85 -5.68
C VAL A 252 -1.89 14.34 -5.96
N VAL A 253 -0.90 13.54 -5.60
CA VAL A 253 0.51 13.83 -5.85
C VAL A 253 0.94 13.09 -7.09
N ARG A 254 1.60 13.77 -8.02
CA ARG A 254 2.28 13.16 -9.16
C ARG A 254 3.71 13.66 -9.19
N ASP A 255 4.65 12.75 -9.01
CA ASP A 255 6.08 13.08 -8.99
C ASP A 255 6.91 11.99 -9.68
N ARG A 256 8.22 12.05 -9.52
CA ARG A 256 9.17 11.08 -10.04
C ARG A 256 10.25 10.78 -9.00
N GLU A 257 10.50 9.51 -8.78
CA GLU A 257 11.56 9.09 -7.86
C GLU A 257 12.92 9.66 -8.28
N LYS A 258 13.61 10.31 -7.35
CA LYS A 258 14.99 10.77 -7.54
C LYS A 258 16.00 9.69 -7.14
N ALA A 259 15.69 8.95 -6.07
CA ALA A 259 16.49 7.86 -5.54
C ALA A 259 15.58 6.66 -5.23
N PRO A 260 15.28 5.79 -6.22
CA PRO A 260 14.34 4.69 -6.04
C PRO A 260 14.88 3.63 -5.08
N LEU A 261 14.00 2.95 -4.36
CA LEU A 261 14.36 1.80 -3.51
C LEU A 261 14.79 0.59 -4.35
N HIS A 262 14.33 0.52 -5.59
CA HIS A 262 14.70 -0.55 -6.51
C HIS A 262 14.57 -0.11 -7.97
N GLY A 263 15.66 -0.14 -8.73
CA GLY A 263 15.60 -0.09 -10.20
C GLY A 263 15.73 1.32 -10.74
N LYS A 264 15.03 1.60 -11.84
CA LYS A 264 15.13 2.91 -12.50
C LYS A 264 14.04 3.81 -11.95
N ALA A 265 14.36 5.09 -11.79
CA ALA A 265 13.41 6.13 -11.43
C ALA A 265 12.15 6.08 -12.30
N ALA A 266 10.99 5.92 -11.65
CA ALA A 266 9.67 5.86 -12.27
C ALA A 266 8.82 7.06 -11.82
N PRO A 267 7.80 7.46 -12.60
CA PRO A 267 6.74 8.33 -12.10
C PRO A 267 5.97 7.60 -10.98
N VAL A 268 5.48 8.37 -10.02
CA VAL A 268 4.67 7.89 -8.89
C VAL A 268 3.45 8.76 -8.76
N VAL A 269 2.30 8.15 -8.45
CA VAL A 269 1.06 8.88 -8.26
C VAL A 269 0.28 8.28 -7.10
N PHE A 270 -0.01 9.10 -6.09
CA PHE A 270 -0.72 8.66 -4.90
C PHE A 270 -1.65 9.75 -4.38
N GLY A 271 -2.63 9.33 -3.59
CA GLY A 271 -3.64 10.18 -2.97
C GLY A 271 -3.42 10.33 -1.48
N ILE A 272 -3.71 11.54 -0.98
CA ILE A 272 -3.75 11.87 0.45
C ILE A 272 -5.11 12.47 0.77
N ALA A 273 -5.84 11.87 1.71
CA ALA A 273 -7.09 12.42 2.22
C ALA A 273 -7.07 12.47 3.76
N VAL A 274 -7.45 13.61 4.34
CA VAL A 274 -7.65 13.78 5.78
C VAL A 274 -9.15 13.86 6.02
N LYS A 275 -9.67 13.02 6.92
CA LYS A 275 -11.08 13.05 7.34
C LYS A 275 -11.32 14.19 8.32
#